data_AF-A0A6P1KMS6-F1
#
_entry.id   AF-A0A6P1KMS6-F1
#
_cell.length_a   1.000
_cell.length_b   1.000
_cell.length_c   1.000
_cell.angle_alpha   90.00
_cell.angle_beta   90.00
_cell.angle_gamma   90.00
#
_symmetry.space_group_name_H-M   'P 1'
#
loop_
_entity.id
_entity.type
_entity.pdbx_description
1 polymer ?
#
loop_
_entity_poly.entity_id
_entity_poly.type
_entity_poly.pdbx_seq_one_letter_code
_entity_poly.pdbx_strand_id
1 'polypeptide(L)' 'MSIADKSRALMVREHQQVKNRQQSMLMRAAQELGLPEEVSHYWNPIQGKVDASSRMIYGPSHASMS' A
#
# COMPACT_ATOMS: atom_id res chain seq x y z
N MET A 1 -5.40 -25.45 -5.62
CA MET A 1 -5.48 -24.04 -6.05
C MET A 1 -5.28 -23.96 -7.54
N SER A 2 -6.20 -23.29 -8.25
CA SER A 2 -6.05 -22.99 -9.67
C SER A 2 -5.00 -21.89 -9.90
N ILE A 3 -4.57 -21.68 -11.14
CA ILE A 3 -3.71 -20.54 -11.51
C ILE A 3 -4.41 -19.21 -11.21
N ALA A 4 -5.73 -19.14 -11.41
CA ALA A 4 -6.53 -17.95 -11.10
C ALA A 4 -6.57 -17.65 -9.59
N ASP A 5 -6.60 -18.68 -8.74
CA ASP A 5 -6.56 -18.47 -7.29
C ASP A 5 -5.20 -17.94 -6.85
N LYS A 6 -4.12 -18.44 -7.47
CA LYS A 6 -2.76 -17.95 -7.21
C LYS A 6 -2.59 -16.50 -7.65
N SER A 7 -3.08 -16.14 -8.84
CA SER A 7 -2.98 -14.75 -9.34
C SER A 7 -3.77 -13.80 -8.46
N ARG A 8 -4.99 -14.18 -8.02
CA ARG A 8 -5.78 -13.41 -7.07
C ARG A 8 -5.04 -13.23 -5.74
N ALA A 9 -4.45 -14.29 -5.19
CA ALA A 9 -3.70 -14.22 -3.94
C ALA A 9 -2.50 -13.26 -4.04
N LEU A 10 -1.78 -13.28 -5.16
CA LEU A 10 -0.66 -12.34 -5.41
C LEU A 10 -1.14 -10.90 -5.47
N MET A 11 -2.22 -10.62 -6.19
CA MET A 11 -2.79 -9.26 -6.31
C MET A 11 -3.27 -8.72 -4.96
N VAL A 12 -3.97 -9.53 -4.17
CA VAL A 12 -4.43 -9.14 -2.82
C VAL A 12 -3.23 -8.88 -1.89
N ARG A 13 -2.20 -9.73 -1.96
CA ARG A 13 -0.98 -9.55 -1.17
C ARG A 13 -0.26 -8.26 -1.53
N GLU A 14 -0.08 -7.98 -2.82
CA GLU A 14 0.56 -6.75 -3.29
C GLU A 14 -0.22 -5.50 -2.83
N HIS A 15 -1.55 -5.52 -3.00
CA HIS A 15 -2.43 -4.46 -2.52
C HIS A 15 -2.21 -4.17 -1.02
N GLN A 16 -2.22 -5.22 -0.20
CA GLN A 16 -2.03 -5.08 1.24
C GLN A 16 -0.65 -4.54 1.60
N GLN A 17 0.40 -4.97 0.88
CA GLN A 17 1.77 -4.49 1.12
C GLN A 17 1.92 -2.99 0.83
N VAL A 18 1.37 -2.53 -0.30
CA VAL A 18 1.37 -1.10 -0.66
C VAL A 18 0.64 -0.28 0.40
N LYS A 19 -0.57 -0.71 0.79
CA LYS A 19 -1.37 -0.03 1.80
C LYS A 19 -0.62 0.07 3.14
N ASN A 20 -0.07 -1.04 3.63
CA ASN A 20 0.63 -1.08 4.90
C ASN A 20 1.84 -0.13 4.91
N ARG A 21 2.64 -0.13 3.83
CA ARG A 21 3.80 0.77 3.71
C ARG A 21 3.39 2.23 3.69
N GLN A 22 2.35 2.57 2.93
CA GLN A 22 1.83 3.93 2.89
C GLN A 22 1.37 4.39 4.29
N GLN A 23 0.60 3.56 4.98
CA GLN A 23 0.10 3.89 6.33
C GLN A 23 1.23 4.02 7.35
N SER A 24 2.24 3.14 7.31
CA SER A 24 3.42 3.28 8.19
C SER A 24 4.18 4.59 7.97
N MET A 25 4.30 5.05 6.72
CA MET A 25 4.98 6.31 6.41
C MET A 25 4.15 7.52 6.85
N LEU A 26 2.83 7.49 6.61
CA LEU A 26 1.93 8.55 7.06
C LEU A 26 1.86 8.64 8.59
N MET A 27 1.85 7.50 9.28
CA MET A 27 1.94 7.42 10.75
C MET A 27 3.17 8.15 11.30
N ARG A 28 4.33 7.85 10.72
CA ARG A 28 5.58 8.49 11.13
C ARG A 28 5.54 9.99 10.88
N ALA A 29 5.12 10.43 9.69
CA ALA A 29 5.04 11.84 9.34
C ALA A 29 4.03 12.60 10.22
N ALA A 30 2.88 12.01 10.52
CA ALA A 30 1.88 12.60 11.41
C ALA A 30 2.46 12.81 12.81
N GLN A 31 3.17 11.81 13.35
CA GLN A 31 3.82 11.91 14.65
C GLN A 31 4.90 13.00 14.67
N GLU A 32 5.74 13.08 13.63
CA GLU A 32 6.80 14.10 13.50
C GLU A 32 6.24 15.53 13.43
N LEU A 33 5.09 15.70 12.78
CA LEU A 33 4.43 17.00 12.61
C LEU A 33 3.44 17.34 13.74
N GLY A 34 3.27 16.46 14.74
CA GLY A 34 2.30 16.64 15.81
C GLY A 34 0.84 16.62 15.33
N LEU A 35 0.57 15.95 14.21
CA LEU A 35 -0.78 15.80 13.66
C LEU A 35 -1.57 14.72 14.40
N PRO A 36 -2.91 14.82 14.42
CA PRO A 36 -3.77 13.79 14.98
C PRO A 36 -3.58 12.44 14.27
N GLU A 37 -3.75 11.35 15.02
CA GLU A 37 -3.57 9.98 14.53
C GLU A 37 -4.55 9.62 13.39
N GLU A 38 -5.70 10.29 13.31
CA GLU A 38 -6.69 10.08 12.25
C GLU A 38 -6.12 10.38 10.86
N VAL A 39 -5.15 11.29 10.77
CA VAL A 39 -4.51 11.67 9.50
C VAL A 39 -3.73 10.50 8.90
N SER A 40 -3.10 9.68 9.73
CA SER A 40 -2.32 8.53 9.26
C SER A 40 -3.19 7.37 8.75
N HIS A 41 -4.45 7.34 9.18
CA HIS A 41 -5.45 6.36 8.77
C HIS A 41 -6.15 6.74 7.47
N TYR A 42 -5.84 7.91 6.89
CA TYR A 42 -6.42 8.35 5.64
C TYR A 42 -6.16 7.35 4.50
N TRP A 43 -7.25 6.81 3.97
CA TRP A 43 -7.24 5.88 2.85
C TRP A 43 -8.48 6.11 1.99
N ASN A 44 -8.28 6.67 0.79
CA ASN A 44 -9.36 7.00 -0.14
C ASN A 44 -9.09 6.47 -1.56
N PRO A 45 -9.21 5.16 -1.78
CA PRO A 45 -8.99 4.54 -3.09
C PRO A 45 -10.18 4.76 -4.02
N ILE A 46 -9.91 5.12 -5.28
CA ILE A 46 -10.95 5.16 -6.32
C ILE A 46 -11.36 3.72 -6.64
N GLN A 47 -12.64 3.38 -6.43
CA GLN A 47 -13.18 2.02 -6.68
C GLN A 47 -12.45 0.91 -5.91
N GLY A 48 -11.86 1.21 -4.75
CA GLY A 48 -11.09 0.23 -3.98
C GLY A 48 -9.73 -0.15 -4.59
N LYS A 49 -9.32 0.50 -5.68
CA LYS A 49 -8.02 0.29 -6.32
C LYS A 49 -6.96 1.16 -5.68
N VAL A 50 -5.75 0.63 -5.56
CA VAL A 50 -4.58 1.42 -5.17
C VAL A 50 -4.32 2.46 -6.26
N ASP A 51 -4.08 3.71 -5.86
CA ASP A 51 -3.64 4.77 -6.77
C ASP A 51 -2.32 4.37 -7.47
N ALA A 52 -2.17 4.73 -8.75
CA ALA A 52 -0.99 4.34 -9.52
C ALA A 52 0.31 4.91 -8.91
N SER A 53 0.25 6.12 -8.36
CA SER A 53 1.39 6.76 -7.69
C SER A 53 1.73 6.04 -6.40
N SER A 54 0.72 5.69 -5.58
CA SER A 54 0.94 4.88 -4.37
C SER A 54 1.57 3.52 -4.71
N ARG A 55 1.14 2.87 -5.80
CA ARG A 55 1.74 1.60 -6.25
C ARG A 55 3.19 1.79 -6.69
N MET A 56 3.51 2.87 -7.39
CA MET A 56 4.88 3.16 -7.83
C MET A 56 5.81 3.46 -6.65
N ILE A 57 5.35 4.22 -5.65
CA ILE A 57 6.17 4.68 -4.53
C ILE A 57 6.35 3.58 -3.47
N TYR A 58 5.27 2.86 -3.14
CA TYR A 58 5.26 1.89 -2.04
C TYR A 58 5.26 0.42 -2.51
N GLY A 59 5.21 0.18 -3.82
CA GLY A 59 5.27 -1.14 -4.43
C GLY A 59 6.63 -1.83 -4.23
N PRO A 60 6.74 -3.11 -4.61
CA PRO A 60 8.02 -3.81 -4.66
C PRO A 60 9.01 -3.08 -5.57
N SER A 61 10.27 -2.96 -5.15
CA SER A 61 11.33 -2.42 -6.02
C SER A 61 11.63 -3.42 -7.14
N HIS A 62 11.74 -2.91 -8.37
CA HIS A 62 12.16 -3.70 -9.54
C HIS A 62 13.55 -4.33 -9.36
N ALA A 63 14.39 -3.81 -8.45
CA ALA A 63 15.70 -4.39 -8.14
C ALA A 63 15.62 -5.73 -7.40
N SER A 64 14.48 -6.07 -6.77
CA SER A 64 14.31 -7.33 -6.03
C SER A 64 13.90 -8.53 -6.91
N MET A 65 13.80 -8.33 -8.23
CA MET A 65 13.40 -9.35 -9.19
C MET A 65 14.57 -9.97 -9.99
N SER A 66 15.81 -9.61 -9.67
CA SER A 66 17.03 -10.19 -10.27
C SER A 66 17.47 -11.47 -9.57
#